data_AF-A0A316GU24-F1
#
_entry.id   AF-A0A316GU24-F1
#
_cell.length_a   1.000
_cell.length_b   1.000
_cell.length_c   1.000
_cell.angle_alpha   90.00
_cell.angle_beta   90.00
_cell.angle_gamma   90.00
#
_symmetry.space_group_name_H-M   'P 1'
#
loop_
_entity.id
_entity.type
_entity.pdbx_description
1 polymer ?
#
loop_
_entity_poly.entity_id
_entity_poly.type
_entity_poly.pdbx_seq_one_letter_code
_entity_poly.pdbx_strand_id
1 'polypeptide(L)'
;MPKTTIHPADQADLIAIAQATHFVVHMRRGPADVFKQEAPTLPDAIDIAEQIRAENKGRDCLVYAITPEGNSIPVPKAMQRVTGADAAIPDIGRAMRERRAMAADGRGKKAICPTAPRRAAGKVNDAAPKARRAEITENAAKGILPPVPDFSAPTHARFRKKLTNIVALAKAGDIEGLKAIDINPVSSSPKAMIRYRDLAVVALQARAGA
;
A
#
# COMPACT_ATOMS: atom_id res chain seq x y z
N MET A 1 31.69 -1.70 7.14
CA MET A 1 31.29 -3.13 7.14
C MET A 1 29.81 -3.18 7.44
N PRO A 2 28.94 -3.56 6.49
CA PRO A 2 27.52 -3.71 6.83
C PRO A 2 27.40 -4.88 7.82
N LYS A 3 26.97 -4.59 9.05
CA LYS A 3 26.56 -5.61 10.02
C LYS A 3 25.26 -6.21 9.49
N THR A 4 25.36 -7.31 8.76
CA THR A 4 24.20 -8.16 8.45
C THR A 4 23.87 -8.95 9.69
N THR A 5 23.31 -8.28 10.70
CA THR A 5 22.69 -8.97 11.84
C THR A 5 21.42 -9.59 11.30
N ILE A 6 21.47 -10.86 10.93
CA ILE A 6 20.31 -11.65 10.51
C ILE A 6 19.30 -11.63 11.66
N HIS A 7 18.03 -11.35 11.37
CA HIS A 7 17.00 -11.33 12.39
C HIS A 7 16.82 -12.76 12.93
N PRO A 8 16.60 -12.99 14.23
CA PRO A 8 16.45 -14.33 14.79
C PRO A 8 15.33 -15.15 14.12
N ALA A 9 14.28 -14.49 13.63
CA ALA A 9 13.22 -15.15 12.86
C ALA A 9 13.72 -15.69 11.50
N ASP A 10 14.53 -14.91 10.78
CA ASP A 10 15.10 -15.36 9.50
C ASP A 10 16.03 -16.57 9.71
N GLN A 11 16.75 -16.61 10.83
CA GLN A 11 17.59 -17.74 11.20
C GLN A 11 16.77 -19.00 11.51
N ALA A 12 15.65 -18.86 12.22
CA ALA A 12 14.72 -19.97 12.47
C ALA A 12 14.12 -20.52 11.16
N ASP A 13 13.74 -19.62 10.25
CA ASP A 13 13.22 -20.01 8.93
C ASP A 13 14.26 -20.79 8.12
N LEU A 14 15.53 -20.36 8.12
CA LEU A 14 16.62 -21.08 7.45
C LEU A 14 16.82 -22.50 8.02
N ILE A 15 16.74 -22.66 9.34
CA ILE A 15 16.86 -23.97 10.00
C ILE A 15 15.68 -24.86 9.61
N ALA A 16 14.47 -24.31 9.59
CA ALA A 16 13.27 -25.07 9.24
C ALA A 16 13.24 -25.44 7.74
N ILE A 17 13.73 -24.58 6.85
CA ILE A 17 13.90 -24.88 5.42
C ILE A 17 14.88 -26.05 5.22
N ALA A 18 15.94 -26.14 6.03
CA ALA A 18 16.88 -27.26 5.95
C ALA A 18 16.26 -28.60 6.36
N GLN A 19 15.17 -28.58 7.12
CA GLN A 19 14.40 -29.76 7.54
C GLN A 19 13.19 -30.04 6.63
N ALA A 20 13.05 -29.33 5.52
CA ALA A 20 11.93 -29.48 4.62
C ALA A 20 11.90 -30.87 3.98
N THR A 21 10.70 -31.45 3.87
CA THR A 21 10.48 -32.76 3.24
C THR A 21 10.32 -32.63 1.73
N HIS A 22 9.70 -31.54 1.28
CA HIS A 22 9.51 -31.20 -0.12
C HIS A 22 9.29 -29.68 -0.26
N PHE A 23 9.32 -29.20 -1.50
CA PHE A 23 9.13 -27.81 -1.86
C PHE A 23 7.93 -27.64 -2.78
N VAL A 24 7.27 -26.48 -2.72
CA VAL A 24 6.11 -26.14 -3.54
C VAL A 24 6.37 -24.82 -4.24
N VAL A 25 6.36 -24.85 -5.57
CA VAL A 25 6.37 -23.63 -6.38
C VAL A 25 4.93 -23.19 -6.59
N HIS A 26 4.64 -21.98 -6.13
CA HIS A 26 3.34 -21.36 -6.18
C HIS A 26 3.38 -20.12 -7.07
N MET A 27 2.48 -20.07 -8.06
CA MET A 27 2.29 -18.87 -8.86
C MET A 27 0.81 -18.61 -9.10
N ARG A 28 0.36 -17.40 -8.80
CA ARG A 28 -1.00 -16.97 -9.10
C ARG A 28 -1.06 -16.32 -10.48
N ARG A 29 -1.77 -16.95 -11.41
CA ARG A 29 -1.99 -16.43 -12.78
C ARG A 29 -3.23 -15.52 -12.86
N GLY A 30 -4.20 -15.71 -11.97
CA GLY A 30 -5.41 -14.91 -11.92
C GLY A 30 -6.19 -15.05 -10.60
N PRO A 31 -7.40 -14.47 -10.52
CA PRO A 31 -8.24 -14.58 -9.34
C PRO A 31 -8.59 -16.04 -8.98
N ALA A 32 -8.85 -16.86 -9.99
CA ALA A 32 -9.21 -18.28 -9.87
C ALA A 32 -8.17 -19.25 -10.44
N ASP A 33 -7.09 -18.75 -11.06
CA ASP A 33 -6.04 -19.58 -11.66
C ASP A 33 -4.78 -19.53 -10.80
N VAL A 34 -4.48 -20.66 -10.17
CA VAL A 34 -3.37 -20.86 -9.25
C VAL A 34 -2.59 -22.08 -9.70
N PHE A 35 -1.34 -21.85 -10.07
CA PHE A 35 -0.39 -22.90 -10.38
C PHE A 35 0.32 -23.34 -9.10
N LYS A 36 0.33 -24.65 -8.85
CA LYS A 36 1.08 -25.29 -7.77
C LYS A 36 1.80 -26.49 -8.35
N GLN A 37 3.10 -26.57 -8.11
CA GLN A 37 3.91 -27.72 -8.48
C GLN A 37 4.81 -28.10 -7.31
N GLU A 38 4.78 -29.39 -6.97
CA GLU A 38 5.60 -29.97 -5.91
C GLU A 38 6.94 -30.42 -6.49
N ALA A 39 8.01 -30.25 -5.72
CA ALA A 39 9.36 -30.63 -6.05
C ALA A 39 10.01 -31.30 -4.82
N PRO A 40 10.69 -32.44 -4.98
CA PRO A 40 11.29 -33.16 -3.85
C PRO A 40 12.52 -32.43 -3.28
N THR A 41 13.22 -31.65 -4.11
CA THR A 41 14.44 -30.94 -3.70
C THR A 41 14.38 -29.45 -4.02
N LEU A 42 15.22 -28.67 -3.32
CA LEU A 42 15.31 -27.23 -3.55
C LEU A 42 15.83 -26.88 -4.96
N PRO A 43 16.87 -27.54 -5.51
CA PRO A 43 17.31 -27.32 -6.89
C PRO A 43 16.19 -27.55 -7.92
N ASP A 44 15.45 -28.65 -7.80
CA ASP A 44 14.33 -28.94 -8.71
C ASP A 44 13.25 -27.84 -8.63
N ALA A 45 12.97 -27.35 -7.42
CA ALA A 45 12.03 -26.25 -7.22
C ALA A 45 12.52 -24.94 -7.86
N ILE A 46 13.83 -24.70 -7.90
CA ILE A 46 14.44 -23.53 -8.55
C ILE A 46 14.32 -23.66 -10.06
N ASP A 47 14.62 -24.82 -10.64
CA ASP A 47 14.51 -25.06 -12.09
C ASP A 47 13.05 -24.86 -12.56
N ILE A 48 12.09 -25.41 -11.81
CA ILE A 48 10.66 -25.19 -12.06
C ILE A 48 10.30 -23.70 -11.94
N ALA A 49 10.81 -23.01 -10.92
CA ALA A 49 10.55 -21.59 -10.73
C ALA A 49 11.12 -20.74 -11.88
N GLU A 50 12.30 -21.06 -12.39
CA GLU A 50 12.93 -20.39 -13.54
C GLU A 50 12.16 -20.65 -14.83
N GLN A 51 11.77 -21.90 -15.09
CA GLN A 51 10.93 -22.23 -16.24
C GLN A 51 9.62 -21.43 -16.23
N ILE A 52 8.94 -21.39 -15.08
CA ILE A 52 7.69 -20.64 -14.93
C ILE A 52 7.90 -19.14 -15.14
N ARG A 53 9.00 -18.57 -14.64
CA ARG A 53 9.35 -17.16 -14.86
C ARG A 53 9.64 -16.88 -16.34
N ALA A 54 10.27 -17.80 -17.05
CA ALA A 54 10.54 -17.67 -18.48
C ALA A 54 9.23 -17.67 -19.30
N GLU A 55 8.28 -18.54 -18.95
CA GLU A 55 6.96 -18.63 -19.58
C GLU A 55 6.05 -17.43 -19.23
N ASN A 56 6.19 -16.86 -18.03
CA ASN A 56 5.31 -15.82 -17.50
C ASN A 56 6.06 -14.50 -17.25
N LYS A 57 6.47 -13.84 -18.33
CA LYS A 57 7.18 -12.54 -18.26
C LYS A 57 6.39 -11.51 -17.45
N GLY A 58 7.01 -10.98 -16.40
CA GLY A 58 6.45 -9.93 -15.55
C GLY A 58 5.67 -10.42 -14.33
N ARG A 59 5.66 -11.74 -14.06
CA ARG A 59 5.06 -12.33 -12.85
C ARG A 59 6.10 -13.12 -12.07
N ASP A 60 6.03 -13.04 -10.75
CA ASP A 60 6.95 -13.74 -9.87
C ASP A 60 6.29 -15.00 -9.29
N CYS A 61 7.10 -16.02 -9.06
CA CYS A 61 6.73 -17.26 -8.43
C CYS A 61 7.35 -17.32 -7.02
N LEU A 62 6.60 -17.90 -6.09
CA LEU A 62 7.01 -18.11 -4.70
C LEU A 62 7.37 -19.58 -4.53
N VAL A 63 8.52 -19.85 -3.92
CA VAL A 63 8.91 -21.21 -3.54
C VAL A 63 8.70 -21.34 -2.03
N TYR A 64 7.95 -22.36 -1.62
CA TYR A 64 7.70 -22.70 -0.23
C TYR A 64 8.41 -24.00 0.11
N ALA A 65 9.03 -24.05 1.28
CA ALA A 65 9.50 -25.26 1.92
C ALA A 65 8.37 -25.82 2.78
N ILE A 66 8.07 -27.12 2.65
CA ILE A 66 7.09 -27.80 3.49
C ILE A 66 7.85 -28.65 4.51
N THR A 67 7.69 -28.33 5.79
CA THR A 67 8.29 -29.08 6.90
C THR A 67 7.51 -30.38 7.14
N PRO A 68 8.10 -31.37 7.84
CA PRO A 68 7.38 -32.60 8.22
C PRO A 68 6.12 -32.34 9.06
N GLU A 69 6.05 -31.20 9.76
CA GLU A 69 4.88 -30.75 10.52
C GLU A 69 3.78 -30.15 9.63
N GLY A 70 4.02 -30.03 8.32
CA GLY A 70 3.10 -29.42 7.35
C GLY A 70 3.18 -27.90 7.29
N ASN A 71 4.16 -27.27 7.94
CA ASN A 71 4.32 -25.82 7.89
C ASN A 71 4.92 -25.38 6.55
N SER A 72 4.31 -24.38 5.92
CA SER A 72 4.81 -23.78 4.68
C SER A 72 5.63 -22.54 4.99
N ILE A 73 6.94 -22.59 4.73
CA ILE A 73 7.87 -21.49 4.99
C ILE A 73 8.36 -20.93 3.65
N PRO A 74 8.26 -19.62 3.40
CA PRO A 74 8.73 -19.04 2.15
C PRO A 74 10.25 -19.13 2.06
N VAL A 75 10.77 -19.75 1.00
CA VAL A 75 12.21 -19.85 0.78
C VAL A 75 12.75 -18.47 0.38
N PRO A 76 13.74 -17.90 1.09
CA PRO A 76 14.32 -16.62 0.73
C PRO A 76 14.92 -16.63 -0.68
N LYS A 77 14.77 -15.52 -1.40
CA LYS A 77 15.34 -15.38 -2.75
C LYS A 77 16.86 -15.56 -2.81
N ALA A 78 17.56 -15.33 -1.70
CA ALA A 78 19.00 -15.57 -1.60
C ALA A 78 19.35 -17.06 -1.78
N MET A 79 18.49 -17.97 -1.32
CA MET A 79 18.67 -19.43 -1.49
C MET A 79 18.19 -19.94 -2.85
N GLN A 80 17.30 -19.19 -3.51
CA GLN A 80 16.81 -19.52 -4.85
C GLN A 80 17.79 -19.16 -5.97
N ARG A 81 18.97 -18.61 -5.63
CA ARG A 81 20.02 -18.26 -6.59
C ARG A 81 21.07 -19.35 -6.61
N VAL A 82 20.95 -20.29 -7.54
CA VAL A 82 22.03 -21.23 -7.85
C VAL A 82 22.84 -20.62 -9.00
N THR A 83 24.12 -20.36 -8.73
CA THR A 83 25.24 -20.15 -9.68
C THR A 83 24.86 -19.93 -11.16
N GLY A 84 24.68 -18.67 -11.57
CA GLY A 84 24.53 -18.32 -12.99
C GLY A 84 24.05 -16.89 -13.29
N ALA A 85 23.46 -16.19 -12.33
CA ALA A 85 22.82 -14.88 -12.56
C ALA A 85 23.32 -13.74 -11.66
N ASP A 86 24.56 -13.80 -11.17
CA ASP A 86 25.26 -12.61 -10.69
C ASP A 86 25.80 -11.81 -11.89
N ALA A 87 24.92 -11.08 -12.55
CA ALA A 87 25.28 -9.88 -13.28
C ALA A 87 24.14 -8.85 -13.37
N ALA A 88 23.12 -8.89 -12.49
CA ALA A 88 22.18 -7.78 -12.36
C ALA A 88 21.39 -7.86 -11.05
N ILE A 89 22.02 -7.54 -9.93
CA ILE A 89 21.29 -6.84 -8.89
C ILE A 89 21.16 -5.41 -9.44
N PRO A 90 19.99 -4.91 -9.87
CA PRO A 90 19.85 -3.48 -9.99
C PRO A 90 19.95 -2.96 -8.56
N ASP A 91 21.13 -2.42 -8.23
CA ASP A 91 21.30 -1.60 -7.04
C ASP A 91 20.23 -0.52 -7.13
N ILE A 92 19.15 -0.70 -6.37
CA ILE A 92 17.99 0.20 -6.34
C ILE A 92 18.46 1.62 -5.97
N GLY A 93 19.59 1.74 -5.26
CA GLY A 93 20.27 2.99 -4.97
C GLY A 93 21.02 3.59 -6.16
N ARG A 94 21.63 2.78 -7.04
CA ARG A 94 22.28 3.25 -8.28
C ARG A 94 21.25 3.66 -9.33
N ALA A 95 20.19 2.87 -9.52
CA ALA A 95 19.11 3.20 -10.45
C ALA A 95 18.35 4.48 -10.02
N MET A 96 18.16 4.73 -8.72
CA MET A 96 17.62 6.02 -8.26
C MET A 96 18.60 7.19 -8.44
N ARG A 97 19.90 6.99 -8.19
CA ARG A 97 20.93 8.04 -8.39
C ARG A 97 21.08 8.41 -9.86
N GLU A 98 21.05 7.43 -10.77
CA GLU A 98 21.13 7.65 -12.21
C GLU A 98 19.85 8.31 -12.76
N ARG A 99 18.65 7.94 -12.28
CA ARG A 99 17.40 8.66 -12.63
C ARG A 99 17.36 10.09 -12.10
N ARG A 100 18.02 10.37 -10.96
CA ARG A 100 18.11 11.72 -10.38
C ARG A 100 19.19 12.57 -11.08
N ALA A 101 20.24 11.95 -11.61
CA ALA A 101 21.25 12.60 -12.44
C ALA A 101 20.72 12.90 -13.86
N MET A 102 19.96 11.99 -14.46
CA MET A 102 19.34 12.19 -15.78
C MET A 102 18.17 13.21 -15.79
N ALA A 103 17.59 13.52 -14.63
CA ALA A 103 16.58 14.58 -14.50
C ALA A 103 17.19 16.00 -14.37
N ALA A 104 18.51 16.10 -14.20
CA ALA A 104 19.22 17.37 -14.06
C ALA A 104 19.75 17.93 -15.40
N ASP A 105 19.92 17.09 -16.43
CA ASP A 105 20.40 17.50 -17.74
C ASP A 105 19.21 17.65 -18.72
N GLY A 106 18.70 18.87 -18.80
CA GLY A 106 17.59 19.21 -19.67
C GLY A 106 17.93 19.00 -21.14
N ARG A 107 17.16 18.12 -21.81
CA ARG A 107 16.78 18.19 -23.23
C ARG A 107 15.90 16.99 -23.57
N GLY A 108 14.60 17.23 -23.80
CA GLY A 108 13.68 16.17 -24.23
C GLY A 108 12.20 16.50 -24.15
N LYS A 109 11.76 17.62 -24.72
CA LYS A 109 10.35 17.82 -25.07
C LYS A 109 10.02 16.96 -26.30
N LYS A 110 8.99 16.13 -26.22
CA LYS A 110 7.98 15.75 -27.25
C LYS A 110 7.35 14.41 -26.84
N ALA A 111 6.07 14.11 -27.03
CA ALA A 111 4.93 14.88 -27.47
C ALA A 111 3.70 14.11 -26.96
N ILE A 112 2.75 14.84 -26.39
CA ILE A 112 1.39 14.35 -26.16
C ILE A 112 0.71 14.37 -27.52
N CYS A 113 0.08 13.26 -27.94
CA CYS A 113 -0.88 13.27 -29.04
C CYS A 113 -2.27 12.82 -28.55
N PRO A 114 -3.35 13.33 -29.18
CA PRO A 114 -4.55 13.79 -28.47
C PRO A 114 -5.86 13.20 -29.02
N THR A 115 -6.77 12.72 -28.16
CA THR A 115 -8.24 12.57 -28.38
C THR A 115 -8.81 11.78 -27.16
N ALA A 116 -9.90 12.09 -26.45
CA ALA A 116 -10.98 13.07 -26.48
C ALA A 116 -11.58 13.21 -25.04
N PRO A 117 -12.60 14.04 -24.75
CA PRO A 117 -12.53 15.09 -23.72
C PRO A 117 -13.11 14.68 -22.35
N ARG A 118 -12.55 15.23 -21.26
CA ARG A 118 -13.33 15.40 -20.03
C ARG A 118 -13.12 16.78 -19.39
N ARG A 119 -14.09 17.63 -19.74
CA ARG A 119 -14.63 18.81 -19.03
C ARG A 119 -13.65 19.66 -18.20
N ALA A 120 -13.47 20.86 -18.72
CA ALA A 120 -13.03 22.03 -17.99
C ALA A 120 -13.91 22.35 -16.76
N ALA A 121 -13.31 23.16 -15.90
CA ALA A 121 -13.86 23.94 -14.78
C ALA A 121 -13.81 23.28 -13.39
N GLY A 122 -12.85 23.78 -12.61
CA GLY A 122 -12.74 23.60 -11.16
C GLY A 122 -11.43 24.15 -10.63
N LYS A 123 -11.19 25.47 -10.75
CA LYS A 123 -10.09 26.14 -10.06
C LYS A 123 -10.33 26.05 -8.55
N VAL A 124 -9.43 25.40 -7.81
CA VAL A 124 -9.27 25.62 -6.37
C VAL A 124 -7.78 25.68 -6.03
N ASN A 125 -7.34 26.85 -5.58
CA ASN A 125 -5.95 27.25 -5.37
C ASN A 125 -5.18 26.28 -4.46
N ASP A 126 -4.20 25.57 -5.03
CA ASP A 126 -3.37 24.57 -4.33
C ASP A 126 -2.28 25.18 -3.47
N ALA A 127 -2.64 25.55 -2.23
CA ALA A 127 -1.71 25.46 -1.13
C ALA A 127 -1.47 23.97 -0.81
N ALA A 128 -0.21 23.63 -0.52
CA ALA A 128 0.24 22.26 -0.25
C ALA A 128 -0.67 21.53 0.77
N PRO A 129 -0.87 20.21 0.65
CA PRO A 129 -1.83 19.45 1.45
C PRO A 129 -1.57 19.45 2.98
N LYS A 130 -0.43 19.97 3.44
CA LYS A 130 -0.16 20.22 4.86
C LYS A 130 -0.66 21.60 5.32
N ALA A 131 -0.52 22.64 4.51
CA ALA A 131 -0.97 24.01 4.85
C ALA A 131 -2.49 24.07 5.00
N ARG A 132 -3.22 23.49 4.04
CA ARG A 132 -4.69 23.35 4.10
C ARG A 132 -5.17 22.59 5.35
N ARG A 133 -4.38 21.66 5.90
CA ARG A 133 -4.77 20.91 7.11
C ARG A 133 -4.65 21.75 8.37
N ALA A 134 -3.63 22.60 8.47
CA ALA A 134 -3.44 23.52 9.60
C ALA A 134 -4.55 24.58 9.65
N GLU A 135 -4.90 25.13 8.47
CA GLU A 135 -6.02 26.06 8.34
C GLU A 135 -7.36 25.43 8.77
N ILE A 136 -7.60 24.16 8.43
CA ILE A 136 -8.83 23.45 8.84
C ILE A 136 -8.87 23.22 10.36
N THR A 137 -7.73 22.92 11.01
CA THR A 137 -7.69 22.80 12.48
C THR A 137 -7.92 24.12 13.19
N GLU A 138 -7.37 25.22 12.67
CA GLU A 138 -7.57 26.55 13.24
C GLU A 138 -9.01 27.04 13.04
N ASN A 139 -9.62 26.75 11.89
CA ASN A 139 -11.01 27.06 11.63
C ASN A 139 -11.94 26.24 12.54
N ALA A 140 -11.63 24.98 12.79
CA ALA A 140 -12.37 24.17 13.78
C ALA A 140 -12.25 24.77 15.19
N ALA A 141 -11.07 25.25 15.60
CA ALA A 141 -10.88 25.93 16.89
C ALA A 141 -11.68 27.24 17.00
N LYS A 142 -11.90 27.94 15.88
CA LYS A 142 -12.76 29.14 15.78
C LYS A 142 -14.26 28.82 15.71
N GLY A 143 -14.64 27.54 15.86
CA GLY A 143 -16.03 27.10 15.76
C GLY A 143 -16.56 27.04 14.32
N ILE A 144 -15.73 27.09 13.29
CA ILE A 144 -16.16 26.93 11.90
C ILE A 144 -16.15 25.44 11.56
N LEU A 145 -17.29 24.89 11.12
CA LEU A 145 -17.40 23.48 10.79
C LEU A 145 -16.44 23.15 9.62
N PRO A 146 -15.61 22.09 9.74
CA PRO A 146 -14.68 21.72 8.68
C PRO A 146 -15.41 21.40 7.37
N PRO A 147 -14.77 21.61 6.21
CA PRO A 147 -15.33 21.19 4.93
C PRO A 147 -15.48 19.67 4.89
N VAL A 148 -16.60 19.19 4.32
CA VAL A 148 -16.92 17.77 4.23
C VAL A 148 -15.86 17.05 3.37
N PRO A 149 -15.28 15.93 3.83
CA PRO A 149 -14.36 15.13 3.03
C PRO A 149 -15.02 14.61 1.75
N ASP A 150 -14.34 14.76 0.61
CA ASP A 150 -14.85 14.26 -0.67
C ASP A 150 -14.61 12.75 -0.82
N PHE A 151 -15.70 11.98 -0.95
CA PHE A 151 -15.72 10.55 -1.26
C PHE A 151 -16.45 10.23 -2.58
N SER A 152 -16.40 11.15 -3.56
CA SER A 152 -16.99 11.00 -4.89
C SER A 152 -16.41 9.84 -5.71
N ALA A 153 -15.19 9.37 -5.39
CA ALA A 153 -14.61 8.19 -6.03
C ALA A 153 -15.48 6.92 -5.82
N PRO A 154 -15.63 6.05 -6.84
CA PRO A 154 -16.44 4.84 -6.74
C PRO A 154 -15.90 3.84 -5.70
N THR A 155 -14.59 3.82 -5.48
CA THR A 155 -13.91 3.00 -4.45
C THR A 155 -14.35 3.34 -3.01
N HIS A 156 -14.91 4.53 -2.79
CA HIS A 156 -15.37 4.98 -1.48
C HIS A 156 -16.91 4.90 -1.33
N ALA A 157 -17.63 4.31 -2.28
CA ALA A 157 -19.10 4.24 -2.27
C ALA A 157 -19.68 3.69 -0.96
N ARG A 158 -19.05 2.64 -0.39
CA ARG A 158 -19.45 2.04 0.90
C ARG A 158 -19.38 3.01 2.09
N PHE A 159 -18.55 4.04 2.03
CA PHE A 159 -18.34 5.00 3.12
C PHE A 159 -19.23 6.24 3.02
N ARG A 160 -19.92 6.46 1.88
CA ARG A 160 -20.77 7.64 1.67
C ARG A 160 -21.93 7.71 2.65
N LYS A 161 -22.65 6.60 2.87
CA LYS A 161 -23.76 6.53 3.84
C LYS A 161 -23.29 6.93 5.25
N LYS A 162 -22.15 6.40 5.69
CA LYS A 162 -21.57 6.70 7.00
C LYS A 162 -21.12 8.16 7.09
N LEU A 163 -20.53 8.72 6.03
CA LEU A 163 -20.18 10.14 5.96
C LEU A 163 -21.43 11.04 6.00
N THR A 164 -22.51 10.71 5.28
CA THR A 164 -23.78 11.47 5.33
C THR A 164 -24.35 11.51 6.75
N ASN A 165 -24.30 10.39 7.49
CA ASN A 165 -24.74 10.34 8.89
C ASN A 165 -23.89 11.25 9.79
N ILE A 166 -22.56 11.21 9.65
CA ILE A 166 -21.65 12.07 10.42
C ILE A 166 -21.90 13.55 10.10
N VAL A 167 -22.11 13.90 8.83
CA VAL A 167 -22.42 15.28 8.43
C VAL A 167 -23.78 15.74 8.96
N ALA A 168 -24.78 14.86 9.00
CA ALA A 168 -26.08 15.17 9.58
C ALA A 168 -25.97 15.45 11.10
N LEU A 169 -25.23 14.62 11.83
CA LEU A 169 -24.99 14.83 13.27
C LEU A 169 -24.17 16.10 13.55
N ALA A 170 -23.16 16.36 12.71
CA ALA A 170 -22.36 17.58 12.81
C ALA A 170 -23.18 18.86 12.54
N LYS A 171 -24.18 18.79 11.66
CA LYS A 171 -25.15 19.89 11.44
C LYS A 171 -26.16 20.02 12.56
N ALA A 172 -26.60 18.89 13.14
CA ALA A 172 -27.53 18.87 14.27
C ALA A 172 -26.88 19.34 15.58
N GLY A 173 -25.55 19.40 15.64
CA GLY A 173 -24.81 19.78 16.85
C GLY A 173 -24.71 18.65 17.89
N ASP A 174 -24.98 17.41 17.50
CA ASP A 174 -24.98 16.26 18.40
C ASP A 174 -23.54 15.75 18.64
N ILE A 175 -22.94 16.22 19.73
CA ILE A 175 -21.57 15.88 20.13
C ILE A 175 -21.48 14.42 20.60
N GLU A 176 -22.51 13.91 21.28
CA GLU A 176 -22.53 12.54 21.81
C GLU A 176 -22.70 11.54 20.68
N GLY A 177 -23.62 11.79 19.75
CA GLY A 177 -23.82 10.99 18.55
C GLY A 177 -22.58 10.94 17.67
N LEU A 178 -21.83 12.04 17.55
CA LEU A 178 -20.55 12.03 16.83
C LEU A 178 -19.52 11.12 17.51
N LYS A 179 -19.36 11.21 18.83
CA LYS A 179 -18.38 10.39 19.59
C LYS A 179 -18.75 8.90 19.61
N ALA A 180 -20.04 8.57 19.62
CA ALA A 180 -20.55 7.20 19.62
C ALA A 180 -20.26 6.43 18.32
N ILE A 181 -19.98 7.14 17.22
CA ILE A 181 -19.63 6.49 15.95
C ILE A 181 -18.20 5.95 16.03
N ASP A 182 -18.10 4.65 16.29
CA ASP A 182 -16.84 3.92 16.21
C ASP A 182 -16.44 3.66 14.74
N ILE A 183 -15.18 3.96 14.40
CA ILE A 183 -14.62 3.86 13.06
C ILE A 183 -13.23 3.23 13.16
N ASN A 184 -13.09 2.01 12.64
CA ASN A 184 -11.79 1.33 12.58
C ASN A 184 -10.82 2.05 11.61
N PRO A 185 -9.64 2.52 12.06
CA PRO A 185 -8.71 3.31 11.25
C PRO A 185 -7.84 2.45 10.31
N VAL A 186 -8.44 1.52 9.56
CA VAL A 186 -7.71 0.52 8.74
C VAL A 186 -7.22 1.10 7.40
N SER A 187 -7.92 2.08 6.84
CA SER A 187 -7.61 2.66 5.52
C SER A 187 -7.74 4.18 5.47
N SER A 188 -7.32 4.79 4.36
CA SER A 188 -7.28 6.26 4.19
C SER A 188 -8.64 6.95 4.34
N SER A 189 -9.74 6.31 3.90
CA SER A 189 -11.10 6.85 4.00
C SER A 189 -11.65 6.86 5.44
N PRO A 190 -11.63 5.74 6.21
CA PRO A 190 -11.92 5.75 7.65
C PRO A 190 -11.08 6.76 8.44
N LYS A 191 -9.77 6.89 8.15
CA LYS A 191 -8.90 7.89 8.77
C LYS A 191 -9.31 9.35 8.46
N ALA A 192 -9.92 9.62 7.31
CA ALA A 192 -10.45 10.94 6.98
C ALA A 192 -11.76 11.25 7.72
N MET A 193 -12.63 10.25 7.88
CA MET A 193 -13.87 10.39 8.66
C MET A 193 -13.62 10.64 10.15
N ILE A 194 -12.67 9.93 10.76
CA ILE A 194 -12.27 10.15 12.15
C ILE A 194 -11.81 11.59 12.34
N ARG A 195 -10.92 12.07 11.46
CA ARG A 195 -10.46 13.46 11.51
C ARG A 195 -11.60 14.47 11.37
N TYR A 196 -12.54 14.23 10.46
CA TYR A 196 -13.72 15.09 10.32
C TYR A 196 -14.60 15.09 11.58
N ARG A 197 -14.85 13.91 12.17
CA ARG A 197 -15.59 13.75 13.43
C ARG A 197 -14.93 14.54 14.55
N ASP A 198 -13.62 14.34 14.76
CA ASP A 198 -12.90 14.95 15.86
C ASP A 198 -12.85 16.49 15.70
N LEU A 199 -12.65 16.99 14.48
CA LEU A 199 -12.70 18.43 14.17
C LEU A 199 -14.12 19.01 14.34
N ALA A 200 -15.16 18.27 13.98
CA ALA A 200 -16.55 18.70 14.18
C ALA A 200 -16.88 18.79 15.68
N VAL A 201 -16.42 17.84 16.49
CA VAL A 201 -16.55 17.89 17.95
C VAL A 201 -15.85 19.12 18.52
N VAL A 202 -14.60 19.39 18.12
CA VAL A 202 -13.87 20.59 18.58
C VAL A 202 -14.60 21.87 18.18
N ALA A 203 -15.11 21.96 16.94
CA ALA A 203 -15.85 23.13 16.48
C ALA A 203 -17.17 23.34 17.23
N LEU A 204 -17.91 22.27 17.52
CA LEU A 204 -19.15 22.35 18.29
C LEU A 204 -18.90 22.68 19.76
N GLN A 205 -17.84 22.11 20.36
CA GLN A 205 -17.42 22.47 21.71
C GLN A 205 -17.01 23.95 21.81
N ALA A 206 -16.27 24.46 20.82
CA ALA A 206 -15.90 25.87 20.76
C ALA A 206 -17.12 26.80 20.59
N ARG A 207 -18.20 26.36 19.95
CA ARG A 207 -19.46 27.12 19.86
C ARG A 207 -20.30 27.06 21.12
N ALA A 208 -20.29 25.93 21.83
CA ALA A 208 -21.09 25.74 23.04
C ALA A 208 -20.42 26.35 24.29
N GLY A 209 -19.10 26.51 24.26
CA GLY A 209 -18.31 27.12 25.33
C GLY A 209 -17.96 28.60 25.14
N ALA A 210 -18.46 29.23 24.06
CA ALA A 210 -18.33 30.68 23.78
C ALA A 210 -19.65 31.39 24.04
#